data_AF-A0A1V5G639-F1
#
_entry.id   AF-A0A1V5G639-F1
#
_cell.length_a   1.000
_cell.length_b   1.000
_cell.length_c   1.000
_cell.angle_alpha   90.00
_cell.angle_beta   90.00
_cell.angle_gamma   90.00
#
_symmetry.space_group_name_H-M   'P 1'
#
loop_
_entity.id
_entity.type
_entity.pdbx_description
1 polymer ?
#
loop_
_entity_poly.entity_id
_entity_poly.type
_entity_poly.pdbx_seq_one_letter_code
_entity_poly.pdbx_strand_id
1 'polypeptide(L)'
;MFDTLTKEGVADPKRIYVTGGSNGGVMTQFLICHLADRIAGAGVVVATLPYAAEKDWPKPSRPVPILVMLGTVDPMKPWEGNADQMSASKTIAYWRQQNACAGEPKKWDLPDRDVSDGCRVHAQRWAGKAPVVFYTMEGHGHGWPMQNGRDEIGAGPKTGDISAPEEFWVFFHSVAEPVSAQATEKP
;
A
#
# COMPACT_ATOMS: atom_id res chain seq x y z
N MET A 1 11.32 -3.33 -17.37
CA MET A 1 9.98 -3.08 -17.97
C MET A 1 9.68 -1.59 -18.05
N PHE A 2 9.54 -0.86 -16.93
CA PHE A 2 9.28 0.59 -17.01
C PHE A 2 10.43 1.39 -17.63
N ASP A 3 11.69 0.93 -17.54
CA ASP A 3 12.82 1.59 -18.23
C ASP A 3 12.60 1.71 -19.74
N THR A 4 12.11 0.65 -20.38
CA THR A 4 11.77 0.65 -21.81
C THR A 4 10.70 1.69 -22.11
N LEU A 5 9.60 1.69 -21.34
CA LEU A 5 8.50 2.64 -21.52
C LEU A 5 8.93 4.09 -21.29
N THR A 6 9.83 4.35 -20.33
CA THR A 6 10.39 5.68 -20.11
C THR A 6 11.33 6.12 -21.22
N LYS A 7 12.16 5.20 -21.73
CA LYS A 7 13.09 5.45 -22.84
C LYS A 7 12.36 5.73 -24.15
N GLU A 8 11.22 5.08 -24.36
CA GLU A 8 10.33 5.27 -25.52
C GLU A 8 9.43 6.51 -25.39
N GLY A 9 9.47 7.23 -24.25
CA GLY A 9 8.64 8.41 -24.01
C GLY A 9 7.16 8.11 -23.74
N VAL A 10 6.81 6.84 -23.52
CA VAL A 10 5.43 6.39 -23.22
C VAL A 10 5.08 6.65 -21.76
N ALA A 11 6.05 6.53 -20.85
CA ALA A 11 5.86 6.72 -19.41
C ALA A 11 6.71 7.88 -18.88
N ASP A 12 6.15 8.68 -17.98
CA ASP A 12 6.90 9.69 -17.24
C ASP A 12 7.74 9.01 -16.14
N PRO A 13 9.09 9.11 -16.18
CA PRO A 13 9.95 8.49 -15.17
C PRO A 13 9.74 9.06 -13.75
N LYS A 14 9.06 10.22 -13.60
CA LYS A 14 8.72 10.81 -12.31
C LYS A 14 7.39 10.32 -11.74
N ARG A 15 6.62 9.53 -12.50
CA ARG A 15 5.27 9.07 -12.15
C ARG A 15 5.13 7.56 -12.29
N ILE A 16 6.11 6.83 -11.75
CA ILE A 16 6.09 5.38 -11.70
C ILE A 16 5.46 4.95 -10.37
N TYR A 17 4.35 4.23 -10.44
CA TYR A 17 3.66 3.69 -9.26
C TYR A 17 3.64 2.18 -9.30
N VAL A 18 3.62 1.55 -8.13
CA VAL A 18 3.52 0.08 -8.00
C VAL A 18 2.39 -0.28 -7.07
N THR A 19 1.62 -1.31 -7.41
CA THR A 19 0.58 -1.81 -6.54
C THR A 19 0.46 -3.33 -6.63
N GLY A 20 -0.05 -3.94 -5.56
CA GLY A 20 -0.27 -5.38 -5.51
C GLY A 20 -1.05 -5.83 -4.28
N GLY A 21 -1.69 -7.00 -4.44
CA GLY A 21 -2.41 -7.70 -3.38
C GLY A 21 -1.65 -8.91 -2.87
N SER A 22 -1.78 -9.27 -1.59
CA SER A 22 -1.21 -10.50 -1.01
C SER A 22 0.30 -10.62 -1.24
N ASN A 23 0.80 -11.69 -1.87
CA ASN A 23 2.21 -11.81 -2.24
C ASN A 23 2.69 -10.68 -3.17
N GLY A 24 1.81 -10.18 -4.04
CA GLY A 24 2.09 -8.98 -4.85
C GLY A 24 2.18 -7.70 -4.00
N GLY A 25 1.46 -7.64 -2.88
CA GLY A 25 1.56 -6.55 -1.91
C GLY A 25 2.85 -6.62 -1.07
N VAL A 26 3.31 -7.82 -0.73
CA VAL A 26 4.64 -8.03 -0.12
C VAL A 26 5.74 -7.64 -1.12
N MET A 27 5.63 -8.06 -2.38
CA MET A 27 6.57 -7.67 -3.45
C MET A 27 6.55 -6.15 -3.69
N THR A 28 5.38 -5.52 -3.67
CA THR A 28 5.25 -4.06 -3.78
C THR A 28 6.07 -3.36 -2.70
N GLN A 29 5.94 -3.79 -1.46
CA GLN A 29 6.69 -3.26 -0.33
C GLN A 29 8.20 -3.53 -0.46
N PHE A 30 8.59 -4.73 -0.91
CA PHE A 30 9.98 -5.08 -1.20
C PHE A 30 10.61 -4.19 -2.28
N LEU A 31 9.87 -3.91 -3.36
CA LEU A 31 10.34 -3.07 -4.47
C LEU A 31 10.58 -1.63 -4.02
N ILE A 32 9.73 -1.07 -3.15
CA ILE A 32 9.93 0.27 -2.59
C ILE A 32 11.25 0.34 -1.83
N CYS A 33 11.61 -0.68 -1.06
CA CYS A 33 12.89 -0.74 -0.35
C CYS A 33 14.11 -0.68 -1.28
N HIS A 34 14.00 -1.19 -2.52
CA HIS A 34 15.11 -1.28 -3.47
C HIS A 34 15.13 -0.18 -4.52
N LEU A 35 13.96 0.36 -4.87
CA LEU A 35 13.76 1.26 -6.01
C LEU A 35 13.08 2.57 -5.58
N ALA A 36 13.29 2.99 -4.33
CA ALA A 36 12.70 4.22 -3.80
C ALA A 36 13.04 5.46 -4.64
N ASP A 37 14.20 5.51 -5.27
CA ASP A 37 14.63 6.56 -6.19
C ASP A 37 13.90 6.54 -7.54
N ARG A 38 13.15 5.47 -7.85
CA ARG A 38 12.40 5.32 -9.11
C ARG A 38 10.88 5.32 -8.90
N ILE A 39 10.39 4.94 -7.73
CA ILE A 39 8.95 4.76 -7.44
C ILE A 39 8.37 6.02 -6.77
N ALA A 40 7.42 6.67 -7.44
CA ALA A 40 6.73 7.86 -6.95
C ALA A 40 5.71 7.57 -5.84
N GLY A 41 5.14 6.36 -5.80
CA GLY A 41 4.23 5.94 -4.74
C GLY A 41 3.78 4.49 -4.88
N ALA A 42 3.17 3.95 -3.83
CA ALA A 42 2.74 2.56 -3.81
C ALA A 42 1.38 2.31 -3.17
N GLY A 43 0.72 1.26 -3.64
CA GLY A 43 -0.56 0.78 -3.13
C GLY A 43 -0.48 -0.70 -2.72
N VAL A 44 -1.00 -1.06 -1.56
CA VAL A 44 -0.92 -2.42 -1.03
C VAL A 44 -2.30 -2.87 -0.58
N VAL A 45 -2.72 -4.06 -1.01
CA VAL A 45 -3.97 -4.70 -0.58
C VAL A 45 -3.64 -6.01 0.14
N VAL A 46 -4.27 -6.27 1.28
CA VAL A 46 -4.22 -7.55 2.02
C VAL A 46 -2.80 -8.13 2.16
N ALA A 47 -1.84 -7.30 2.54
CA ALA A 47 -0.46 -7.71 2.74
C ALA A 47 0.21 -6.92 3.86
N THR A 48 0.54 -7.61 4.95
CA THR A 48 1.42 -7.11 6.01
C THR A 48 2.88 -7.35 5.65
N LEU A 49 3.80 -6.70 6.37
CA LEU A 49 5.23 -6.92 6.19
C LEU A 49 5.66 -8.23 6.87
N PRO A 50 6.55 -9.03 6.24
CA PRO A 50 7.26 -10.08 6.95
C PRO A 50 8.26 -9.47 7.95
N TYR A 51 8.58 -10.17 9.04
CA TYR A 51 9.64 -9.71 9.97
C TYR A 51 11.00 -9.53 9.29
N ALA A 52 11.26 -10.26 8.19
CA ALA A 52 12.44 -10.08 7.34
C ALA A 52 12.55 -8.66 6.75
N ALA A 53 11.45 -7.92 6.58
CA ALA A 53 11.49 -6.53 6.11
C ALA A 53 12.16 -5.56 7.11
N GLU A 54 12.09 -5.89 8.40
CA GLU A 54 12.77 -5.14 9.45
C GLU A 54 14.25 -5.54 9.53
N LYS A 55 14.53 -6.85 9.45
CA LYS A 55 15.85 -7.45 9.72
C LYS A 55 16.78 -7.48 8.51
N ASP A 56 16.27 -7.88 7.34
CA ASP A 56 17.09 -8.35 6.22
C ASP A 56 16.96 -7.46 4.97
N TRP A 57 15.83 -6.77 4.79
CA TRP A 57 15.62 -5.89 3.64
C TRP A 57 16.36 -4.55 3.80
N PRO A 58 16.84 -3.94 2.69
CA PRO A 58 17.32 -2.57 2.74
C PRO A 58 16.19 -1.61 3.14
N LYS A 59 16.57 -0.46 3.69
CA LYS A 59 15.62 0.64 3.91
C LYS A 59 15.51 1.47 2.63
N PRO A 60 14.33 2.02 2.31
CA PRO A 60 14.18 2.84 1.11
C PRO A 60 15.13 4.05 1.18
N SER A 61 15.80 4.36 0.06
CA SER A 61 16.79 5.46 -0.02
C SER A 61 16.19 6.85 0.21
N ARG A 62 14.85 6.97 0.10
CA ARG A 62 14.05 8.13 0.50
C ARG A 62 12.67 7.70 0.96
N PRO A 63 11.94 8.54 1.73
CA PRO A 63 10.50 8.37 1.96
C PRO A 63 9.71 8.21 0.66
N VAL A 64 8.81 7.22 0.61
CA VAL A 64 7.95 6.93 -0.55
C VAL A 64 6.49 6.91 -0.10
N PRO A 65 5.59 7.68 -0.72
CA PRO A 65 4.16 7.66 -0.41
C PRO A 65 3.60 6.25 -0.51
N ILE A 66 2.87 5.79 0.51
CA ILE A 66 2.27 4.46 0.52
C ILE A 66 0.84 4.48 1.06
N LEU A 67 -0.04 3.74 0.39
CA LEU A 67 -1.40 3.43 0.82
C LEU A 67 -1.51 1.92 1.07
N VAL A 68 -2.00 1.53 2.24
CA VAL A 68 -2.18 0.13 2.64
C VAL A 68 -3.64 -0.12 2.99
N MET A 69 -4.22 -1.21 2.49
CA MET A 69 -5.58 -1.66 2.80
C MET A 69 -5.52 -3.06 3.38
N LEU A 70 -6.02 -3.27 4.60
CA LEU A 70 -6.01 -4.58 5.28
C LEU A 70 -7.40 -4.94 5.78
N GLY A 71 -7.76 -6.21 5.64
CA GLY A 71 -8.99 -6.78 6.19
C GLY A 71 -8.80 -7.26 7.64
N THR A 72 -9.77 -7.01 8.52
CA THR A 72 -9.66 -7.40 9.94
C THR A 72 -9.90 -8.90 10.17
N VAL A 73 -10.57 -9.58 9.23
CA VAL A 73 -10.87 -11.01 9.31
C VAL A 73 -10.19 -11.81 8.19
N ASP A 74 -9.10 -11.27 7.64
CA ASP A 74 -8.27 -11.95 6.65
C ASP A 74 -7.61 -13.21 7.27
N PRO A 75 -8.00 -14.42 6.84
CA PRO A 75 -7.47 -15.66 7.42
C PRO A 75 -6.07 -16.01 6.92
N MET A 76 -5.61 -15.39 5.81
CA MET A 76 -4.30 -15.64 5.22
C MET A 76 -3.24 -14.64 5.70
N LYS A 77 -3.65 -13.40 6.00
CA LYS A 77 -2.83 -12.34 6.58
C LYS A 77 -3.49 -11.84 7.88
N PRO A 78 -3.33 -12.60 8.99
CA PRO A 78 -4.01 -12.27 10.24
C PRO A 78 -3.72 -10.84 10.70
N TRP A 79 -4.74 -10.15 11.18
CA TRP A 79 -4.67 -8.77 11.64
C TRP A 79 -3.59 -8.55 12.71
N GLU A 80 -3.48 -9.50 13.65
CA GLU A 80 -2.48 -9.49 14.73
C GLU A 80 -1.10 -10.03 14.29
N GLY A 81 -0.95 -10.43 13.03
CA GLY A 81 0.24 -11.09 12.51
C GLY A 81 0.34 -12.55 12.95
N ASN A 82 1.48 -13.16 12.66
CA ASN A 82 1.79 -14.54 13.04
C ASN A 82 3.32 -14.69 13.24
N ALA A 83 3.84 -15.92 13.22
CA ALA A 83 5.27 -16.18 13.40
C ALA A 83 6.16 -15.48 12.35
N ASP A 84 5.68 -15.33 11.12
CA ASP A 84 6.46 -14.83 9.99
C ASP A 84 6.09 -13.40 9.58
N GLN A 85 4.82 -13.02 9.81
CA GLN A 85 4.25 -11.75 9.39
C GLN A 85 3.97 -10.83 10.58
N MET A 86 4.28 -9.55 10.41
CA MET A 86 3.91 -8.50 11.35
C MET A 86 2.39 -8.31 11.42
N SER A 87 1.92 -7.76 12.52
CA SER A 87 0.55 -7.26 12.64
C SER A 87 0.31 -6.08 11.69
N ALA A 88 -0.97 -5.75 11.47
CA ALA A 88 -1.39 -4.53 10.78
C ALA A 88 -0.77 -3.29 11.44
N SER A 89 -0.89 -3.17 12.77
CA SER A 89 -0.36 -2.04 13.54
C SER A 89 1.16 -1.89 13.41
N LYS A 90 1.91 -3.00 13.46
CA LYS A 90 3.37 -2.99 13.30
C LYS A 90 3.79 -2.67 11.85
N THR A 91 3.05 -3.17 10.86
CA THR A 91 3.28 -2.83 9.44
C THR A 91 3.12 -1.33 9.20
N ILE A 92 2.05 -0.72 9.71
CA ILE A 92 1.83 0.73 9.56
C ILE A 92 2.86 1.54 10.35
N ALA A 93 3.24 1.09 11.56
CA ALA A 93 4.31 1.73 12.33
C ALA A 93 5.65 1.75 11.58
N TYR A 94 6.02 0.64 10.92
CA TYR A 94 7.22 0.57 10.08
C TYR A 94 7.20 1.64 8.98
N TRP A 95 6.12 1.72 8.21
CA TRP A 95 6.03 2.69 7.12
C TRP A 95 5.97 4.13 7.60
N ARG A 96 5.31 4.38 8.74
CA ARG A 96 5.36 5.69 9.40
C ARG A 96 6.78 6.10 9.76
N GLN A 97 7.59 5.15 10.26
CA GLN A 97 8.99 5.41 10.57
C GLN A 97 9.79 5.73 9.30
N GLN A 98 9.68 4.91 8.25
CA GLN A 98 10.40 5.15 6.98
C GLN A 98 10.02 6.50 6.35
N ASN A 99 8.78 6.94 6.54
CA ASN A 99 8.26 8.17 5.96
C ASN A 99 8.32 9.40 6.89
N ALA A 100 8.93 9.28 8.07
CA ALA A 100 9.02 10.33 9.08
C ALA A 100 7.65 10.91 9.49
N CYS A 101 6.66 10.03 9.69
CA CYS A 101 5.30 10.37 10.10
C CYS A 101 5.12 10.32 11.64
N ALA A 102 5.56 11.37 12.33
CA ALA A 102 5.55 11.43 13.80
C ALA A 102 4.23 11.90 14.43
N GLY A 103 3.40 12.65 13.69
CA GLY A 103 2.15 13.23 14.21
C GLY A 103 0.98 12.24 14.29
N GLU A 104 -0.15 12.73 14.80
CA GLU A 104 -1.43 12.02 14.78
C GLU A 104 -2.03 11.97 13.36
N PRO A 105 -2.77 10.90 13.02
CA PRO A 105 -3.43 10.82 11.73
C PRO A 105 -4.68 11.70 11.67
N LYS A 106 -4.99 12.20 10.47
CA LYS A 106 -6.38 12.53 10.14
C LYS A 106 -7.15 11.23 9.95
N LYS A 107 -8.36 11.14 10.50
CA LYS A 107 -9.22 9.95 10.44
C LYS A 107 -10.57 10.30 9.81
N TRP A 108 -11.14 9.38 9.05
CA TRP A 108 -12.49 9.47 8.51
C TRP A 108 -13.03 8.08 8.19
N ASP A 109 -14.35 7.96 8.14
CA ASP A 109 -15.03 6.73 7.74
C ASP A 109 -15.51 6.88 6.30
N LEU A 110 -15.51 5.76 5.55
CA LEU A 110 -16.11 5.72 4.23
C LEU A 110 -17.61 5.41 4.32
N PRO A 111 -18.41 5.82 3.33
CA PRO A 111 -19.81 5.41 3.25
C PRO A 111 -19.94 3.89 3.18
N ASP A 112 -20.89 3.36 3.94
CA ASP A 112 -21.38 1.97 3.86
C ASP A 112 -22.27 1.82 2.61
N ARG A 113 -21.67 1.37 1.51
CA ARG A 113 -22.30 1.24 0.19
C ARG A 113 -23.03 -0.09 0.06
N ASP A 114 -22.52 -1.14 0.69
CA ASP A 114 -23.16 -2.46 0.74
C ASP A 114 -23.47 -2.87 2.18
N VAL A 115 -24.59 -2.35 2.69
CA VAL A 115 -25.10 -2.62 4.04
C VAL A 115 -25.29 -4.12 4.36
N SER A 116 -25.28 -4.99 3.35
CA SER A 116 -25.55 -6.42 3.48
C SER A 116 -24.31 -7.28 3.71
N ASP A 117 -23.11 -6.74 3.46
CA ASP A 117 -21.84 -7.47 3.58
C ASP A 117 -21.28 -7.50 5.01
N GLY A 118 -21.85 -6.68 5.91
CA GLY A 118 -21.44 -6.55 7.31
C GLY A 118 -20.07 -5.91 7.51
N CYS A 119 -19.51 -5.27 6.49
CA CYS A 119 -18.20 -4.63 6.51
C CYS A 119 -18.31 -3.13 6.82
N ARG A 120 -17.22 -2.54 7.32
CA ARG A 120 -17.06 -1.08 7.43
C ARG A 120 -15.65 -0.70 7.06
N VAL A 121 -15.47 0.51 6.53
CA VAL A 121 -14.14 0.97 6.11
C VAL A 121 -13.76 2.25 6.83
N HIS A 122 -12.66 2.17 7.58
CA HIS A 122 -12.07 3.29 8.33
C HIS A 122 -10.73 3.68 7.74
N ALA A 123 -10.51 4.97 7.55
CA ALA A 123 -9.31 5.50 6.94
C ALA A 123 -8.51 6.37 7.89
N GLN A 124 -7.18 6.29 7.76
CA GLN A 124 -6.23 7.10 8.50
C GLN A 124 -5.16 7.63 7.56
N ARG A 125 -4.78 8.90 7.69
CA ARG A 125 -3.69 9.51 6.92
C ARG A 125 -2.72 10.23 7.84
N TRP A 126 -1.46 9.83 7.78
CA TRP A 126 -0.36 10.52 8.43
C TRP A 126 0.39 11.40 7.42
N ALA A 127 0.72 12.62 7.85
CA ALA A 127 1.66 13.48 7.14
C ALA A 127 3.09 13.22 7.64
N GLY A 128 4.07 13.43 6.76
CA GLY A 128 5.49 13.24 7.02
C GLY A 128 6.29 13.73 5.82
N LYS A 129 7.51 13.23 5.64
CA LYS A 129 8.27 13.47 4.40
C LYS A 129 7.62 12.82 3.18
N ALA A 130 6.85 11.75 3.40
CA ALA A 130 5.90 11.20 2.45
C ALA A 130 4.65 10.73 3.22
N PRO A 131 3.44 10.80 2.66
CA PRO A 131 2.24 10.38 3.38
C PRO A 131 2.15 8.86 3.52
N VAL A 132 1.56 8.41 4.63
CA VAL A 132 1.09 7.03 4.83
C VAL A 132 -0.42 7.08 4.95
N VAL A 133 -1.12 6.33 4.12
CA VAL A 133 -2.59 6.16 4.19
C VAL A 133 -2.88 4.71 4.55
N PHE A 134 -3.80 4.49 5.48
CA PHE A 134 -4.21 3.16 5.93
C PHE A 134 -5.72 3.04 5.90
N TYR A 135 -6.23 2.01 5.23
CA TYR A 135 -7.63 1.61 5.29
C TYR A 135 -7.73 0.31 6.10
N THR A 136 -8.48 0.39 7.19
CA THR A 136 -9.00 -0.76 7.93
C THR A 136 -10.32 -1.15 7.30
N MET A 137 -10.37 -2.31 6.65
CA MET A 137 -11.59 -2.89 6.12
C MET A 137 -12.13 -3.88 7.15
N GLU A 138 -12.92 -3.39 8.09
CA GLU A 138 -13.57 -4.20 9.11
C GLU A 138 -14.51 -5.20 8.46
N GLY A 139 -14.43 -6.48 8.87
CA GLY A 139 -15.25 -7.56 8.31
C GLY A 139 -14.73 -8.10 6.97
N HIS A 140 -13.74 -7.45 6.36
CA HIS A 140 -13.12 -7.92 5.11
C HIS A 140 -12.11 -9.05 5.33
N GLY A 141 -12.16 -10.05 4.46
CA GLY A 141 -11.22 -11.17 4.40
C GLY A 141 -10.00 -10.90 3.49
N HIS A 142 -9.45 -11.95 2.89
CA HIS A 142 -8.33 -11.89 1.95
C HIS A 142 -8.79 -11.65 0.51
N GLY A 143 -8.32 -10.60 -0.16
CA GLY A 143 -8.53 -10.36 -1.59
C GLY A 143 -8.69 -8.87 -1.91
N TRP A 144 -9.15 -8.57 -3.12
CA TRP A 144 -9.45 -7.19 -3.50
C TRP A 144 -10.88 -6.83 -3.06
N PRO A 145 -11.11 -5.62 -2.50
CA PRO A 145 -12.46 -5.15 -2.23
C PRO A 145 -13.23 -4.93 -3.55
N MET A 146 -14.55 -5.07 -3.50
CA MET A 146 -15.47 -5.05 -4.66
C MET A 146 -15.16 -6.09 -5.75
N GLN A 147 -14.35 -7.11 -5.45
CA GLN A 147 -14.01 -8.16 -6.41
C GLN A 147 -15.18 -9.15 -6.55
N ASN A 148 -15.77 -9.19 -7.75
CA ASN A 148 -16.85 -10.11 -8.08
C ASN A 148 -16.33 -11.41 -8.74
N GLY A 149 -17.01 -12.53 -8.47
CA GLY A 149 -16.87 -13.76 -9.26
C GLY A 149 -15.58 -14.56 -9.06
N ARG A 150 -14.80 -14.25 -8.02
CA ARG A 150 -13.72 -15.14 -7.54
C ARG A 150 -14.02 -15.57 -6.11
N ASP A 151 -14.70 -16.70 -5.98
CA ASP A 151 -14.85 -17.39 -4.71
C ASP A 151 -13.56 -18.13 -4.40
N GLU A 152 -12.60 -17.41 -3.82
CA GLU A 152 -11.42 -18.05 -3.24
C GLU A 152 -11.86 -18.72 -1.93
N ILE A 153 -11.98 -20.04 -1.97
CA ILE A 153 -12.34 -20.85 -0.80
C ILE A 153 -11.40 -20.50 0.35
N GLY A 154 -11.99 -20.12 1.49
CA GLY A 154 -11.22 -19.77 2.69
C GLY A 154 -10.64 -18.35 2.67
N ALA A 155 -11.03 -17.48 1.74
CA ALA A 155 -10.58 -16.08 1.69
C ALA A 155 -11.46 -15.13 2.51
N GLY A 156 -12.55 -15.60 3.14
CA GLY A 156 -13.45 -14.75 3.94
C GLY A 156 -14.23 -13.72 3.10
N PRO A 157 -15.00 -12.82 3.77
CA PRO A 157 -15.88 -11.86 3.11
C PRO A 157 -15.12 -10.85 2.22
N LYS A 158 -15.86 -10.18 1.34
CA LYS A 158 -15.36 -9.09 0.48
C LYS A 158 -16.25 -7.89 0.69
N THR A 159 -15.64 -6.72 0.92
CA THR A 159 -16.42 -5.50 1.17
C THR A 159 -16.81 -4.86 -0.15
N GLY A 160 -18.03 -4.36 -0.24
CA GLY A 160 -18.57 -3.56 -1.33
C GLY A 160 -18.30 -2.05 -1.21
N ASP A 161 -17.66 -1.60 -0.12
CA ASP A 161 -17.64 -0.18 0.27
C ASP A 161 -16.52 0.65 -0.37
N ILE A 162 -15.47 0.01 -0.88
CA ILE A 162 -14.24 0.69 -1.33
C ILE A 162 -13.66 0.07 -2.61
N SER A 163 -13.33 0.93 -3.59
CA SER A 163 -12.64 0.54 -4.82
C SER A 163 -11.15 0.80 -4.68
N ALA A 164 -10.34 -0.25 -4.47
CA ALA A 164 -8.90 -0.09 -4.31
C ALA A 164 -8.22 0.63 -5.50
N PRO A 165 -8.54 0.33 -6.78
CA PRO A 165 -7.98 1.06 -7.91
C PRO A 165 -8.31 2.56 -7.92
N GLU A 166 -9.53 2.95 -7.55
CA GLU A 166 -9.94 4.37 -7.48
C GLU A 166 -9.17 5.11 -6.38
N GLU A 167 -9.09 4.51 -5.19
CA GLU A 167 -8.35 5.09 -4.06
C GLU A 167 -6.85 5.19 -4.35
N PHE A 168 -6.26 4.17 -5.01
CA PHE A 168 -4.88 4.24 -5.48
C PHE A 168 -4.70 5.37 -6.49
N TRP A 169 -5.60 5.51 -7.47
CA TRP A 169 -5.53 6.57 -8.46
C TRP A 169 -5.55 7.96 -7.83
N VAL A 170 -6.51 8.21 -6.94
CA VAL A 170 -6.62 9.48 -6.19
C VAL A 170 -5.36 9.73 -5.35
N PHE A 171 -4.89 8.71 -4.64
CA PHE A 171 -3.68 8.82 -3.82
C PHE A 171 -2.45 9.17 -4.66
N PHE A 172 -2.21 8.43 -5.76
CA PHE A 172 -1.08 8.63 -6.65
C PHE A 172 -1.05 10.03 -7.30
N HIS A 173 -2.22 10.54 -7.68
CA HIS A 173 -2.35 11.92 -8.17
C HIS A 173 -2.00 12.94 -7.10
N SER A 174 -2.42 12.71 -5.85
CA SER A 174 -2.16 13.64 -4.75
C SER A 174 -0.69 13.74 -4.32
N VAL A 175 0.16 12.80 -4.78
CA VAL A 175 1.58 12.72 -4.40
C VAL A 175 2.52 12.84 -5.61
N ALA A 176 1.98 13.19 -6.77
CA ALA A 176 2.72 13.36 -8.01
C ALA A 176 3.52 14.68 -8.01
N GLU A 177 4.56 14.77 -7.17
CA GLU A 177 5.57 15.84 -7.19
C GLU A 177 6.97 15.21 -7.41
N PRO A 178 7.90 15.91 -8.09
CA PRO A 178 8.96 15.28 -8.86
C PRO A 178 10.00 14.58 -7.98
N VAL A 179 10.24 13.29 -8.26
CA VAL A 179 11.48 12.63 -7.88
C VAL A 179 12.63 13.39 -8.56
N SER A 180 13.55 13.96 -7.76
CA SER A 180 14.66 14.72 -8.34
C SER A 180 15.51 13.80 -9.20
N ALA A 181 15.57 14.07 -10.49
CA ALA A 181 16.52 13.40 -11.37
C ALA A 181 17.93 13.76 -10.90
N GLN A 182 18.66 12.83 -10.29
CA GLN A 182 20.10 12.96 -10.25
C GLN A 182 20.59 12.83 -11.69
N ALA A 183 20.97 13.96 -12.27
CA ALA A 183 21.67 13.99 -13.54
C ALA A 183 22.96 13.19 -13.37
N THR A 184 23.05 12.04 -14.04
CA THR A 184 24.33 11.41 -14.30
C THR A 184 25.07 12.30 -15.31
N GLU A 185 25.88 13.23 -14.80
CA GLU A 185 26.97 13.80 -15.57
C GLU A 185 27.90 12.65 -15.96
N LYS A 186 28.00 12.42 -17.25
CA LYS A 186 28.92 11.48 -17.86
C LYS A 186 30.22 12.24 -18.16
N PRO A 187 31.40 11.68 -17.88
CA PRO A 187 32.65 12.19 -18.45
C PRO A 187 32.70 11.97 -19.97
#